data_AF-A0A257JAH8-F1
#
_entry.id   AF-A0A257JAH8-F1
#
_cell.length_a   1.000
_cell.length_b   1.000
_cell.length_c   1.000
_cell.angle_alpha   90.00
_cell.angle_beta   90.00
_cell.angle_gamma   90.00
#
_symmetry.space_group_name_H-M   'P 1'
#
loop_
_entity.id
_entity.type
_entity.pdbx_description
1 polymer ?
#
loop_
_entity_poly.entity_id
_entity_poly.type
_entity_poly.pdbx_seq_one_letter_code
_entity_poly.pdbx_strand_id
1 'polypeptide(L)'
;MTEAVPTLAEMTPEWLTQRLQENGFDATVSAVETGPIGTGQVGATYRLKLTYAGDPKGAPPTLVAKLPSNDPLSKATGKSHMTYIRESRFY
;
A
#
# COMPACT_ATOMS: atom_id res chain seq x y z
N MET A 1 -13.02 16.86 -0.81
CA MET A 1 -13.55 15.49 -1.02
C MET A 1 -12.41 14.55 -0.74
N THR A 2 -12.50 13.70 0.28
CA THR A 2 -11.45 12.70 0.55
C THR A 2 -11.51 11.62 -0.52
N GLU A 3 -10.47 11.50 -1.35
CA GLU A 3 -10.32 10.37 -2.27
C GLU A 3 -10.42 9.06 -1.48
N ALA A 4 -11.08 8.07 -2.07
CA ALA A 4 -11.16 6.74 -1.48
C ALA A 4 -9.76 6.12 -1.43
N VAL A 5 -9.42 5.48 -0.31
CA VAL A 5 -8.17 4.71 -0.20
C VAL A 5 -8.27 3.51 -1.15
N PRO A 6 -7.29 3.31 -2.06
CA PRO A 6 -7.32 2.18 -2.99
C PRO A 6 -7.21 0.85 -2.25
N THR A 7 -7.87 -0.17 -2.79
CA THR A 7 -7.67 -1.57 -2.39
C THR A 7 -6.38 -2.13 -3.01
N LEU A 8 -5.90 -3.27 -2.50
CA LEU A 8 -4.72 -3.92 -3.06
C LEU A 8 -4.90 -4.30 -4.53
N ALA A 9 -6.12 -4.68 -4.95
CA ALA A 9 -6.43 -5.05 -6.32
C ALA A 9 -6.39 -3.84 -7.29
N GLU A 10 -6.63 -2.64 -6.77
CA GLU A 10 -6.56 -1.39 -7.55
C GLU A 10 -5.12 -0.88 -7.69
N MET A 11 -4.15 -1.43 -6.95
CA MET A 11 -2.72 -1.10 -7.08
C MET A 11 -2.09 -1.87 -8.24
N THR A 12 -2.63 -1.68 -9.45
CA THR A 12 -2.14 -2.31 -10.69
C THR A 12 -0.81 -1.72 -11.15
N PRO A 13 -0.08 -2.36 -12.09
CA PRO A 13 1.13 -1.77 -12.69
C PRO A 13 0.90 -0.36 -13.27
N GLU A 14 -0.24 -0.13 -13.92
CA GLU A 14 -0.59 1.17 -14.50
C GLU A 14 -0.80 2.22 -13.42
N TRP A 15 -1.52 1.86 -12.35
CA TRP A 15 -1.74 2.74 -11.21
C TRP A 15 -0.43 3.09 -10.51
N LEU A 16 0.45 2.09 -10.29
CA LEU A 16 1.75 2.30 -9.67
C LEU A 16 2.68 3.14 -10.56
N THR A 17 2.62 2.96 -11.87
CA THR A 17 3.34 3.80 -12.84
C THR A 17 2.93 5.25 -12.69
N GLN A 18 1.62 5.53 -12.71
CA GLN A 18 1.11 6.89 -12.56
C GLN A 18 1.59 7.52 -11.25
N ARG A 19 1.49 6.78 -10.13
CA ARG A 19 1.88 7.31 -8.81
C ARG A 19 3.37 7.54 -8.67
N LEU A 20 4.21 6.69 -9.27
CA LEU A 20 5.66 6.90 -9.31
C LEU A 20 6.01 8.15 -10.12
N GLN A 21 5.38 8.34 -11.28
CA GLN A 21 5.60 9.50 -12.14
C GLN A 21 5.15 10.81 -11.47
N GLU A 22 4.00 10.81 -10.80
CA GLU A 22 3.54 11.95 -9.99
C GLU A 22 4.50 12.31 -8.85
N ASN A 23 5.33 11.36 -8.39
CA ASN A 23 6.34 11.56 -7.36
C ASN A 23 7.77 11.69 -7.92
N GLY A 24 7.91 11.98 -9.22
CA GLY A 24 9.19 12.33 -9.85
C GLY A 24 10.03 11.16 -10.34
N PHE A 25 9.50 9.94 -10.36
CA PHE A 25 10.18 8.78 -10.95
C PHE A 25 9.75 8.60 -12.41
N ASP A 26 10.71 8.74 -13.34
CA ASP A 26 10.52 8.43 -14.75
C ASP A 26 10.69 6.93 -15.00
N ALA A 27 9.73 6.14 -14.52
CA ALA A 27 9.73 4.69 -14.62
C ALA A 27 8.34 4.14 -14.95
N THR A 28 8.31 3.02 -15.69
CA THR A 28 7.07 2.32 -16.07
C THR A 28 7.07 0.93 -15.46
N VAL A 29 6.09 0.62 -14.62
CA VAL A 29 5.93 -0.71 -14.00
C VAL A 29 5.26 -1.64 -15.00
N SER A 30 5.87 -2.80 -15.26
CA SER A 30 5.34 -3.84 -16.14
C SER A 30 4.64 -4.97 -15.38
N ALA A 31 5.05 -5.23 -14.14
CA ALA A 31 4.42 -6.22 -13.28
C ALA A 31 4.58 -5.84 -11.80
N VAL A 32 3.63 -6.30 -10.99
CA VAL A 32 3.68 -6.19 -9.53
C VAL A 32 3.40 -7.54 -8.90
N GLU A 33 4.29 -7.98 -8.02
CA GLU A 33 4.05 -9.13 -7.15
C GLU A 33 3.75 -8.63 -5.74
N THR A 34 2.66 -9.13 -5.15
CA THR A 34 2.24 -8.73 -3.81
C THR A 34 2.41 -9.87 -2.81
N GLY A 35 2.87 -9.55 -1.61
CA GLY A 35 2.99 -10.52 -0.52
C GLY A 35 2.69 -9.87 0.84
N PRO A 36 1.97 -10.56 1.75
CA PRO A 36 1.66 -9.99 3.06
C PRO A 36 2.94 -9.79 3.88
N ILE A 37 2.95 -8.72 4.67
CA ILE A 37 3.95 -8.47 5.71
C ILE A 37 3.25 -8.65 7.07
N GLY A 38 3.68 -9.64 7.83
CA GLY A 38 3.09 -9.97 9.13
C GLY A 38 1.73 -10.65 9.02
N THR A 39 0.95 -10.61 10.10
CA THR A 39 -0.31 -11.36 10.27
C THR A 39 -1.57 -10.52 10.14
N GLY A 40 -1.45 -9.23 9.81
CA GLY A 40 -2.60 -8.36 9.47
C GLY A 40 -3.56 -8.02 10.60
N GLN A 41 -3.14 -8.07 11.87
CA GLN A 41 -4.03 -7.95 13.03
C GLN A 41 -4.76 -6.59 13.14
N VAL A 42 -4.09 -5.47 12.83
CA VAL A 42 -4.65 -4.10 12.95
C VAL A 42 -4.74 -3.39 11.59
N GLY A 43 -3.82 -3.67 10.68
CA GLY A 43 -3.82 -3.15 9.31
C GLY A 43 -3.23 -4.18 8.35
N ALA A 44 -3.72 -4.20 7.12
CA ALA A 44 -3.22 -5.11 6.10
C ALA A 44 -1.99 -4.47 5.44
N THR A 45 -0.81 -5.04 5.68
CA THR A 45 0.44 -4.54 5.11
C THR A 45 0.93 -5.51 4.06
N TYR A 46 1.30 -4.98 2.90
CA TYR A 46 1.78 -5.77 1.76
C TYR A 46 3.10 -5.23 1.26
N ARG A 47 4.01 -6.14 0.92
CA ARG A 47 5.18 -5.84 0.09
C ARG A 47 4.74 -5.90 -1.35
N LEU A 48 5.04 -4.85 -2.10
CA LEU A 48 4.93 -4.82 -3.55
C LEU A 48 6.34 -4.93 -4.12
N LYS A 49 6.61 -5.95 -4.92
CA LYS A 49 7.83 -6.03 -5.73
C LYS A 49 7.50 -5.55 -7.13
N LEU A 50 8.28 -4.61 -7.64
CA LEU A 50 8.02 -3.95 -8.91
C LEU A 50 9.00 -4.46 -9.96
N THR A 51 8.47 -4.87 -11.10
CA THR A 51 9.24 -5.09 -12.31
C THR A 51 9.00 -3.91 -13.23
N TYR A 52 10.07 -3.34 -13.76
CA TYR A 52 10.00 -2.16 -14.63
C TYR A 52 10.23 -2.53 -16.10
N ALA A 53 9.58 -1.80 -17.00
CA ALA A 53 9.88 -1.80 -18.41
C ALA A 53 11.09 -0.89 -18.66
N GLY A 54 12.26 -1.48 -18.82
CA GLY A 54 13.53 -0.76 -19.05
C GLY A 54 14.25 -0.37 -17.76
N ASP A 55 15.14 0.62 -17.86
CA ASP A 55 15.92 1.11 -16.72
C ASP A 55 15.03 1.94 -15.77
N PRO A 56 14.86 1.55 -14.49
CA PRO A 56 14.04 2.27 -13.52
C PRO A 56 14.61 3.62 -13.09
N LYS A 57 15.84 4.01 -13.51
CA LYS A 57 16.44 5.33 -13.22
C LYS A 57 16.39 5.72 -11.74
N GLY A 58 16.62 4.75 -10.85
CA GLY A 58 16.60 4.95 -9.40
C GLY A 58 15.21 4.83 -8.75
N ALA A 59 14.17 4.42 -9.48
CA ALA A 59 12.89 4.07 -8.88
C ALA A 59 13.02 2.85 -7.95
N PRO A 60 12.26 2.83 -6.84
CA PRO A 60 12.42 1.81 -5.80
C PRO A 60 11.98 0.43 -6.30
N PRO A 61 12.80 -0.63 -6.15
CA PRO A 61 12.43 -1.98 -6.60
C PRO A 61 11.31 -2.61 -5.78
N THR A 62 11.05 -2.07 -4.58
CA THR A 62 10.01 -2.56 -3.68
C THR A 62 9.32 -1.41 -2.94
N LEU A 63 8.01 -1.53 -2.75
CA LEU A 63 7.21 -0.62 -1.93
C LEU A 63 6.50 -1.40 -0.81
N VAL A 64 6.07 -0.66 0.22
CA VAL A 64 5.20 -1.18 1.27
C VAL A 64 3.86 -0.47 1.18
N ALA A 65 2.79 -1.23 0.92
CA ALA A 65 1.43 -0.73 0.97
C ALA A 65 0.84 -1.03 2.34
N LYS A 66 0.46 0.03 3.08
CA LYS A 66 -0.28 -0.10 4.34
C LYS A 66 -1.73 0.29 4.08
N LEU A 67 -2.60 -0.71 4.09
CA LEU A 67 -4.01 -0.58 3.79
C LEU A 67 -4.85 -0.80 5.06
N PRO A 68 -6.09 -0.29 5.10
CA PRO A 68 -7.07 -0.71 6.10
C PRO A 68 -7.17 -2.24 6.11
N SER A 69 -7.32 -2.84 7.30
CA SER A 69 -7.51 -4.29 7.42
C SER A 69 -8.64 -4.78 6.52
N ASN A 70 -8.50 -5.92 5.85
CA ASN A 70 -9.58 -6.50 5.03
C ASN A 70 -10.61 -7.27 5.87
N ASP A 71 -10.29 -7.58 7.13
CA ASP A 71 -11.20 -8.27 8.05
C ASP A 71 -12.25 -7.30 8.62
N PRO A 72 -13.56 -7.53 8.38
CA PRO A 72 -14.64 -6.70 8.94
C PRO A 72 -14.60 -6.61 10.47
N LEU A 73 -14.18 -7.68 11.17
CA LEU A 73 -14.06 -7.67 12.62
C LEU A 73 -12.89 -6.78 13.07
N SER A 74 -11.72 -6.90 12.45
CA SER A 74 -10.58 -6.00 12.68
C SER A 74 -10.93 -4.53 12.37
N LYS A 75 -11.69 -4.24 11.30
CA LYS A 75 -12.21 -2.88 11.03
C LYS A 75 -13.14 -2.39 12.14
N ALA A 76 -14.07 -3.22 12.60
CA ALA A 76 -15.03 -2.87 13.65
C ALA A 76 -14.33 -2.65 15.00
N THR A 77 -13.46 -3.57 15.40
CA THR A 77 -12.65 -3.49 16.62
C THR A 77 -11.73 -2.28 16.59
N GLY A 78 -11.03 -2.03 15.47
CA GLY A 78 -10.15 -0.87 15.32
C GLY A 78 -10.88 0.47 15.48
N LYS A 79 -12.13 0.56 15.00
CA LYS A 79 -13.01 1.72 15.23
C LYS A 79 -13.48 1.79 16.68
N SER A 80 -14.04 0.70 17.22
CA SER A 80 -14.64 0.68 18.57
C SER A 80 -13.62 0.89 19.69
N HIS A 81 -12.41 0.37 19.52
CA HIS A 81 -11.32 0.52 20.51
C HIS A 81 -10.46 1.76 20.26
N MET A 82 -10.75 2.54 19.21
CA MET A 82 -9.96 3.71 18.80
C MET A 82 -8.47 3.38 18.63
N THR A 83 -8.16 2.15 18.21
CA THR A 83 -6.81 1.58 18.22
C THR A 83 -5.83 2.46 17.44
N TYR A 84 -6.24 2.99 16.28
CA TYR A 84 -5.42 3.89 15.48
C TYR A 84 -5.04 5.19 16.22
N ILE A 85 -5.99 5.80 16.94
CA ILE A 85 -5.75 7.05 17.68
C ILE A 85 -4.92 6.79 18.94
N ARG A 86 -5.15 5.63 19.59
CA ARG A 86 -4.46 5.27 20.82
C ARG A 86 -3.03 4.80 20.58
N GLU A 87 -2.77 4.00 19.56
CA GLU A 87 -1.40 3.54 19.23
C GLU A 87 -0.54 4.68 18.68
N SER A 88 -1.07 5.52 17.79
CA SER A 88 -0.29 6.56 17.11
C SER A 88 -0.03 7.82 17.95
N ARG A 89 -0.70 7.98 19.11
CA ARG A 89 -0.44 9.07 20.08
C ARG A 89 0.30 8.60 21.33
N PHE A 90 0.55 7.30 21.44
CA PHE A 90 1.32 6.74 22.55
C PHE A 90 2.83 6.73 22.26
N TYR A 91 3.20 6.66 20.97
CA TYR A 91 4.55 6.96 20.47
C TYR A 91 4.65 8.41 20.00
#